data_AF-A0A7X8M1P8-F1
#
_entry.id   AF-A0A7X8M1P8-F1
#
_cell.length_a   1.000
_cell.length_b   1.000
_cell.length_c   1.000
_cell.angle_alpha   90.00
_cell.angle_beta   90.00
_cell.angle_gamma   90.00
#
_symmetry.space_group_name_H-M   'P 1'
#
loop_
_entity.id
_entity.type
_entity.pdbx_description
1 polymer ?
#
loop_
_entity_poly.entity_id
_entity_poly.type
_entity_poly.pdbx_seq_one_letter_code
_entity_poly.pdbx_strand_id
1 'polypeptide(L)'
;MPYAILRFQKRKAGGVSAIERHNERKKEAYMSNPDINLARIKDNYHLVRPPTTYRKEINRLIEQAGCKVRCDSVVMVETLITASPDFMSALSPPEQREYFERAFTFISEKIGQQNIISATVHMDKKTPHMHLSFCPITKDNKLSAKLILGNQAQLSKWQTDFHKHMSARWPELERGVSSMITKRKHIPVWLFKQALKEMKRAQKERALTQLPNMKRSIKPKVRDTR
;
A
#
# COMPACT_ATOMS: atom_id res chain seq x y z
N MET A 1 -5.33 8.85 14.87
CA MET A 1 -5.06 7.43 15.17
C MET A 1 -4.33 6.82 13.98
N PRO A 2 -3.09 6.36 14.17
CA PRO A 2 -2.30 5.76 13.10
C PRO A 2 -2.65 4.27 12.94
N TYR A 3 -2.77 3.79 11.70
CA TYR A 3 -3.13 2.41 11.41
C TYR A 3 -1.99 1.71 10.67
N ALA A 4 -1.73 0.45 11.02
CA ALA A 4 -0.94 -0.45 10.20
C ALA A 4 -1.76 -0.91 8.98
N ILE A 5 -1.20 -0.79 7.78
CA ILE A 5 -1.91 -1.07 6.52
C ILE A 5 -1.23 -2.24 5.79
N LEU A 6 -1.96 -3.35 5.69
CA LEU A 6 -1.60 -4.52 4.90
C LEU A 6 -2.68 -4.77 3.85
N ARG A 7 -2.33 -4.92 2.58
CA ARG A 7 -3.33 -5.22 1.53
C ARG A 7 -2.77 -6.17 0.48
N PHE A 8 -3.47 -7.27 0.26
CA PHE A 8 -3.17 -8.23 -0.80
C PHE A 8 -3.91 -7.91 -2.09
N GLN A 9 -3.24 -8.09 -3.23
CA GLN A 9 -3.83 -8.03 -4.55
C GLN A 9 -3.38 -9.23 -5.38
N LYS A 10 -4.33 -10.06 -5.77
CA LYS A 10 -4.11 -11.27 -6.59
C LYS A 10 -3.84 -10.86 -8.04
N ARG A 11 -2.83 -11.47 -8.66
CA ARG A 11 -2.42 -11.18 -10.04
C ARG A 11 -2.39 -12.47 -10.87
N LYS A 12 -3.05 -12.43 -12.03
CA LYS A 12 -2.91 -13.42 -13.10
C LYS A 12 -1.69 -13.09 -13.96
N ALA A 13 -1.23 -14.04 -14.77
CA ALA A 13 -0.01 -13.92 -15.58
C ALA A 13 0.05 -12.65 -16.45
N GLY A 14 -1.06 -12.26 -17.08
CA GLY A 14 -1.14 -11.06 -17.93
C GLY A 14 -0.84 -9.74 -17.21
N GLY A 15 -1.07 -9.67 -15.89
CA GLY A 15 -0.85 -8.45 -15.11
C GLY A 15 0.57 -8.27 -14.58
N VAL A 16 1.39 -9.32 -14.55
CA VAL A 16 2.67 -9.35 -13.82
C VAL A 16 3.65 -8.29 -14.35
N SER A 17 3.84 -8.19 -15.66
CA SER A 17 4.83 -7.28 -16.26
C SER A 17 4.50 -5.80 -16.00
N ALA A 18 3.21 -5.45 -15.90
CA ALA A 18 2.82 -4.08 -15.56
C ALA A 18 3.17 -3.73 -14.10
N ILE A 19 3.04 -4.70 -13.20
CA ILE A 19 3.42 -4.55 -11.79
C ILE A 19 4.94 -4.46 -11.64
N GLU A 20 5.69 -5.32 -12.32
CA GLU A 20 7.14 -5.25 -12.34
C GLU A 20 7.64 -3.88 -12.83
N ARG A 21 7.12 -3.40 -13.98
CA ARG A 21 7.52 -2.08 -14.50
C ARG A 21 7.25 -0.95 -13.52
N HIS A 22 6.16 -1.03 -12.76
CA HIS A 22 5.86 -0.06 -11.72
C HIS A 22 6.81 -0.20 -10.53
N ASN A 23 7.01 -1.41 -10.02
CA ASN A 23 7.78 -1.69 -8.81
C ASN A 23 9.28 -1.41 -9.00
N GLU A 24 9.84 -1.89 -10.11
CA GLU A 24 11.26 -1.78 -10.44
C GLU A 24 11.60 -0.50 -11.20
N ARG A 25 10.64 0.44 -11.27
CA ARG A 25 10.77 1.73 -11.92
C ARG A 25 11.28 1.69 -13.38
N LYS A 26 10.85 0.72 -14.18
CA LYS A 26 11.30 0.51 -15.58
C LYS A 26 10.53 1.30 -16.67
N LYS A 27 9.69 2.27 -16.32
CA LYS A 27 9.05 3.15 -17.34
C LYS A 27 9.93 4.36 -17.62
N GLU A 28 10.13 4.67 -18.90
CA GLU A 28 10.88 5.84 -19.40
C GLU A 28 10.27 7.17 -18.95
N ALA A 29 8.93 7.24 -18.86
CA ALA A 29 8.23 8.42 -18.42
C ALA A 29 7.09 8.07 -17.45
N TYR A 30 7.15 8.60 -16.22
CA TYR A 30 6.06 8.58 -15.26
C TYR A 30 5.11 9.78 -15.42
N MET A 31 5.01 10.35 -16.63
CA MET A 31 4.13 11.48 -16.92
C MET A 31 2.66 11.24 -16.51
N SER A 32 2.25 9.98 -16.36
CA SER A 32 0.91 9.58 -15.89
C SER A 32 0.72 9.60 -14.37
N ASN A 33 1.77 9.73 -13.55
CA ASN A 33 1.65 9.81 -12.10
C ASN A 33 2.52 10.94 -11.53
N PRO A 34 1.97 12.17 -11.39
CA PRO A 34 2.73 13.35 -10.95
C PRO A 34 3.23 13.27 -9.50
N ASP A 35 2.84 12.24 -8.75
CA ASP A 35 3.25 12.05 -7.35
C ASP A 35 4.59 11.31 -7.19
N ILE A 36 5.19 10.85 -8.29
CA ILE A 36 6.54 10.23 -8.24
C ILE A 36 7.57 11.35 -8.29
N ASN A 37 8.33 11.50 -7.21
CA ASN A 37 9.46 12.40 -7.16
C ASN A 37 10.71 11.70 -7.72
N LEU A 38 11.08 12.04 -8.96
CA LEU A 38 12.22 11.44 -9.66
C LEU A 38 13.54 11.56 -8.88
N ALA A 39 13.75 12.66 -8.16
CA ALA A 39 14.97 12.88 -7.38
C ALA A 39 15.11 11.93 -6.18
N ARG A 40 13.99 11.35 -5.72
CA ARG A 40 13.92 10.41 -4.59
C ARG A 40 13.89 8.95 -5.02
N ILE A 41 13.88 8.65 -6.32
CA ILE A 41 13.93 7.25 -6.81
C ILE A 41 15.19 6.54 -6.30
N LYS A 42 16.31 7.25 -6.18
CA LYS A 42 17.57 6.72 -5.61
C LYS A 42 17.45 6.28 -4.15
N ASP A 43 16.45 6.77 -3.43
CA ASP A 43 16.18 6.41 -2.03
C ASP A 43 15.32 5.14 -1.93
N ASN A 44 14.75 4.65 -3.03
CA ASN A 44 14.06 3.37 -3.07
C ASN A 44 15.07 2.24 -2.87
N TYR A 45 14.67 1.18 -2.17
CA TYR A 45 15.54 0.04 -1.91
C TYR A 45 14.79 -1.29 -1.96
N HIS A 46 15.55 -2.37 -2.04
CA HIS A 46 15.04 -3.74 -1.99
C HIS A 46 15.43 -4.39 -0.68
N LEU A 47 14.49 -5.05 -0.03
CA LEU A 47 14.77 -6.08 0.97
C LEU A 47 15.00 -7.44 0.29
N VAL A 48 14.28 -7.68 -0.82
CA VAL A 48 14.54 -8.80 -1.73
C VAL A 48 14.55 -8.26 -3.14
N ARG A 49 15.70 -8.38 -3.82
CA ARG A 49 15.86 -7.98 -5.21
C ARG A 49 15.58 -9.20 -6.11
N PRO A 50 14.70 -9.09 -7.11
CA PRO A 50 14.46 -10.18 -8.04
C PRO A 50 15.74 -10.44 -8.87
N PRO A 51 16.20 -11.69 -9.02
CA PRO A 51 17.36 -11.99 -9.87
C PRO A 51 17.10 -11.68 -11.36
N THR A 52 15.87 -11.91 -11.82
CA THR A 52 15.45 -11.66 -13.19
C THR A 52 14.08 -10.94 -13.24
N THR A 53 13.32 -11.09 -14.32
CA THR A 53 11.96 -10.52 -14.40
C THR A 53 11.01 -11.28 -13.49
N TYR A 54 9.95 -10.62 -13.01
CA TYR A 54 8.99 -11.29 -12.12
C TYR A 54 8.38 -12.52 -12.79
N ARG A 55 8.12 -12.43 -14.10
CA ARG A 55 7.57 -13.56 -14.87
C ARG A 55 8.53 -14.76 -14.90
N LYS A 56 9.84 -14.52 -15.11
CA LYS A 56 10.84 -15.59 -15.14
C LYS A 56 10.97 -16.26 -13.77
N GLU A 57 11.01 -15.47 -12.69
CA GLU A 57 11.06 -16.02 -11.33
C GLU A 57 9.79 -16.81 -10.96
N ILE A 58 8.61 -16.32 -11.33
CA ILE A 58 7.35 -17.05 -11.12
C ILE A 58 7.38 -18.40 -11.84
N ASN A 59 7.79 -18.41 -13.12
CA ASN A 59 7.87 -19.66 -13.90
C ASN A 59 8.87 -20.63 -13.27
N ARG A 60 10.06 -20.14 -12.87
CA ARG A 60 11.08 -20.94 -12.18
C ARG A 60 10.55 -21.58 -10.90
N LEU A 61 9.85 -20.81 -10.06
CA LEU A 61 9.28 -21.31 -8.81
C LEU A 61 8.18 -22.35 -9.05
N ILE A 62 7.30 -22.11 -10.02
CA ILE A 62 6.22 -23.04 -10.41
C ILE A 62 6.79 -24.36 -10.93
N GLU A 63 7.80 -24.29 -11.81
CA GLU A 63 8.47 -25.44 -12.40
C GLU A 63 9.20 -26.25 -11.33
N GLN A 64 9.98 -25.58 -10.48
CA GLN A 64 10.68 -26.21 -9.35
C GLN A 64 9.71 -26.92 -8.39
N ALA A 65 8.52 -26.37 -8.17
CA ALA A 65 7.50 -26.97 -7.34
C ALA A 65 6.66 -28.05 -8.07
N GLY A 66 6.75 -28.18 -9.40
CA GLY A 66 5.88 -29.08 -10.16
C GLY A 66 4.39 -28.70 -10.11
N CYS A 67 4.09 -27.40 -9.94
CA CYS A 67 2.72 -26.93 -9.80
C CYS A 67 1.93 -27.02 -11.12
N LYS A 68 0.69 -27.53 -11.07
CA LYS A 68 -0.24 -27.40 -12.20
C LYS A 68 -0.72 -25.95 -12.34
N VAL A 69 -0.59 -25.37 -13.53
CA VAL A 69 -1.03 -24.01 -13.85
C VAL A 69 -2.20 -24.02 -14.82
N ARG A 70 -3.26 -23.30 -14.47
CA ARG A 70 -4.39 -22.98 -15.36
C ARG A 70 -4.30 -21.53 -15.86
N CYS A 71 -4.94 -21.21 -16.97
CA CYS A 71 -4.93 -19.86 -17.56
C CYS A 71 -5.44 -18.76 -16.62
N ASP A 72 -6.34 -19.10 -15.69
CA ASP A 72 -6.94 -18.19 -14.72
C ASP A 72 -6.21 -18.17 -13.36
N SER A 73 -5.11 -18.92 -13.23
CA SER A 73 -4.38 -19.04 -11.98
C SER A 73 -3.87 -17.70 -11.49
N VAL A 74 -3.96 -17.51 -10.18
CA VAL A 74 -3.25 -16.43 -9.50
C VAL A 74 -1.80 -16.87 -9.35
N VAL A 75 -0.93 -16.34 -10.19
CA VAL A 75 0.49 -16.69 -10.25
C VAL A 75 1.35 -15.82 -9.32
N MET A 76 0.81 -14.70 -8.87
CA MET A 76 1.48 -13.77 -7.96
C MET A 76 0.47 -13.09 -7.05
N VAL A 77 0.86 -12.85 -5.82
CA VAL A 77 0.18 -11.95 -4.89
C VAL A 77 1.11 -10.77 -4.63
N GLU A 78 0.60 -9.57 -4.90
CA GLU A 78 1.27 -8.32 -4.55
C GLU A 78 0.69 -7.81 -3.24
N THR A 79 1.57 -7.52 -2.28
CA THR A 79 1.21 -7.06 -0.95
C THR A 79 1.68 -5.61 -0.80
N LEU A 80 0.74 -4.70 -0.61
CA LEU A 80 1.02 -3.32 -0.23
C LEU A 80 1.12 -3.25 1.30
N ILE A 81 2.23 -2.73 1.79
CA ILE A 81 2.50 -2.53 3.21
C ILE A 81 2.88 -1.08 3.44
N THR A 82 2.18 -0.42 4.36
CA THR A 82 2.47 0.96 4.79
C THR A 82 1.77 1.21 6.14
N ALA A 83 1.77 2.44 6.62
CA ALA A 83 0.95 2.88 7.73
C ALA A 83 0.28 4.22 7.40
N SER A 84 -0.47 4.79 8.34
CA SER A 84 -1.03 6.13 8.19
C SER A 84 0.06 7.13 7.77
N PRO A 85 -0.21 8.04 6.81
CA PRO A 85 0.80 8.98 6.31
C PRO A 85 1.52 9.77 7.40
N ASP A 86 0.78 10.29 8.37
CA ASP A 86 1.35 11.11 9.46
C ASP A 86 2.31 10.31 10.33
N PHE A 87 1.98 9.03 10.59
CA PHE A 87 2.85 8.11 11.31
C PHE A 87 4.13 7.80 10.54
N MET A 88 4.01 7.41 9.26
CA MET A 88 5.19 7.10 8.44
C MET A 88 6.12 8.29 8.28
N SER A 89 5.56 9.51 8.26
CA SER A 89 6.34 10.75 8.10
C SER A 89 7.00 11.20 9.40
N ALA A 90 6.48 10.78 10.55
CA ALA A 90 7.06 11.05 11.86
C ALA A 90 8.25 10.14 12.20
N LEU A 91 8.30 8.93 11.62
CA LEU A 91 9.43 8.01 11.81
C LEU A 91 10.71 8.53 11.16
N SER A 92 11.84 8.37 11.84
CA SER A 92 13.16 8.62 11.25
C SER A 92 13.47 7.61 10.12
N PRO A 93 14.40 7.91 9.18
CA PRO A 93 14.73 6.97 8.10
C PRO A 93 15.15 5.56 8.58
N PRO A 94 15.95 5.40 9.66
CA PRO A 94 16.23 4.08 10.23
C PRO A 94 14.98 3.37 10.76
N GLU A 95 14.07 4.08 11.44
CA GLU A 95 12.82 3.49 11.95
C GLU A 95 11.85 3.13 10.82
N GLN A 96 11.80 3.91 9.74
CA GLN A 96 11.03 3.55 8.54
C GLN A 96 11.56 2.23 7.96
N ARG A 97 12.89 2.06 7.91
CA ARG A 97 13.49 0.82 7.45
C ARG A 97 13.17 -0.34 8.39
N GLU A 98 13.31 -0.15 9.70
CA GLU A 98 12.92 -1.12 10.73
C GLU A 98 11.45 -1.57 10.54
N TYR A 99 10.55 -0.62 10.26
CA TYR A 99 9.13 -0.91 9.99
C TYR A 99 8.95 -1.87 8.82
N PHE A 100 9.63 -1.62 7.70
CA PHE A 100 9.51 -2.49 6.52
C PHE A 100 10.22 -3.83 6.69
N GLU A 101 11.36 -3.88 7.37
CA GLU A 101 12.06 -5.13 7.70
C GLU A 101 11.21 -6.01 8.62
N ARG A 102 10.60 -5.43 9.66
CA ARG A 102 9.68 -6.14 10.54
C ARG A 102 8.45 -6.67 9.79
N ALA A 103 7.86 -5.85 8.94
CA ALA A 103 6.73 -6.29 8.11
C ALA A 103 7.13 -7.37 7.09
N PHE A 104 8.34 -7.30 6.54
CA PHE A 104 8.90 -8.32 5.66
C PHE A 104 9.07 -9.65 6.41
N THR A 105 9.62 -9.65 7.62
CA THR A 105 9.77 -10.84 8.46
C THR A 105 8.41 -11.51 8.70
N PHE A 106 7.40 -10.73 9.11
CA PHE A 106 6.04 -11.26 9.33
C PHE A 106 5.46 -12.00 8.11
N ILE A 107 5.61 -11.43 6.91
CA ILE A 107 5.12 -12.07 5.68
C ILE A 107 5.97 -13.28 5.33
N SER A 108 7.30 -13.17 5.43
CA SER A 108 8.24 -14.22 5.08
C SER A 108 8.07 -15.48 5.94
N GLU A 109 7.83 -15.33 7.24
CA GLU A 109 7.58 -16.46 8.14
C GLU A 109 6.28 -17.20 7.79
N LYS A 110 5.24 -16.48 7.37
CA LYS A 110 3.93 -17.08 7.05
C LYS A 110 3.87 -17.68 5.64
N ILE A 111 4.57 -17.08 4.68
CA ILE A 111 4.51 -17.46 3.25
C ILE A 111 5.67 -18.38 2.84
N GLY A 112 6.79 -18.31 3.56
CA GLY A 112 8.07 -18.89 3.14
C GLY A 112 8.85 -17.91 2.28
N GLN A 113 10.07 -17.57 2.71
CA GLN A 113 10.94 -16.63 2.00
C GLN A 113 11.27 -17.11 0.57
N GLN A 114 11.34 -18.42 0.34
CA GLN A 114 11.58 -19.02 -0.98
C GLN A 114 10.49 -18.68 -2.01
N ASN A 115 9.28 -18.32 -1.55
CA ASN A 115 8.17 -17.94 -2.42
C ASN A 115 8.19 -16.45 -2.79
N ILE A 116 9.03 -15.63 -2.13
CA ILE A 116 9.10 -14.19 -2.34
C ILE A 116 9.98 -13.88 -3.56
N ILE A 117 9.41 -13.12 -4.49
CA ILE A 117 10.06 -12.73 -5.75
C ILE A 117 10.78 -11.40 -5.60
N SER A 118 10.12 -10.43 -4.94
CA SER A 118 10.65 -9.08 -4.74
C SER A 118 9.98 -8.44 -3.53
N ALA A 119 10.73 -7.65 -2.78
CA ALA A 119 10.23 -6.77 -1.73
C ALA A 119 10.93 -5.41 -1.91
N THR A 120 10.25 -4.46 -2.54
CA THR A 120 10.78 -3.13 -2.83
C THR A 120 10.05 -2.06 -2.03
N VAL A 121 10.81 -1.14 -1.44
CA VAL A 121 10.31 0.00 -0.69
C VAL A 121 10.41 1.24 -1.55
N HIS A 122 9.26 1.89 -1.76
CA HIS A 122 9.12 3.14 -2.51
C HIS A 122 9.11 4.32 -1.56
N MET A 123 10.20 5.08 -1.57
CA MET A 123 10.42 6.34 -0.83
C MET A 123 10.08 7.57 -1.68
N ASP A 124 9.87 7.37 -2.98
CA ASP A 124 9.66 8.41 -3.99
C ASP A 124 8.22 8.89 -4.17
N LYS A 125 7.26 8.38 -3.37
CA LYS A 125 5.86 8.86 -3.36
C LYS A 125 5.54 9.57 -2.04
N LYS A 126 4.31 10.09 -1.95
CA LYS A 126 3.80 10.84 -0.80
C LYS A 126 4.00 10.14 0.56
N THR A 127 3.83 8.83 0.62
CA THR A 127 3.99 8.04 1.85
C THR A 127 4.86 6.84 1.54
N PRO A 128 5.94 6.60 2.30
CA PRO A 128 6.75 5.39 2.15
C PRO A 128 5.88 4.13 2.21
N HIS A 129 6.08 3.21 1.29
CA HIS A 129 5.33 1.96 1.22
C HIS A 129 6.15 0.86 0.55
N MET A 130 5.92 -0.38 0.97
CA MET A 130 6.54 -1.56 0.40
C MET A 130 5.56 -2.29 -0.51
N HIS A 131 6.06 -2.71 -1.67
CA HIS A 131 5.46 -3.69 -2.54
C HIS A 131 6.22 -5.02 -2.38
N LEU A 132 5.56 -6.01 -1.75
CA LEU A 132 6.09 -7.37 -1.59
C LEU A 132 5.33 -8.32 -2.51
N SER A 133 6.01 -8.90 -3.49
CA SER A 133 5.47 -9.83 -4.47
C SER A 133 5.93 -11.26 -4.18
N PHE A 134 4.99 -12.20 -4.09
CA PHE A 134 5.31 -13.61 -3.89
C PHE A 134 4.47 -14.52 -4.81
N CYS A 135 5.01 -15.69 -5.13
CA CYS A 135 4.29 -16.75 -5.84
C CYS A 135 3.50 -17.58 -4.82
N PRO A 136 2.18 -17.76 -4.95
CA PRO A 136 1.37 -18.40 -3.91
C PRO A 136 1.43 -19.94 -3.98
N ILE A 137 2.61 -20.50 -3.77
CA ILE A 137 2.86 -21.95 -3.73
C ILE A 137 2.67 -22.43 -2.29
N THR A 138 1.77 -23.39 -2.08
CA THR A 138 1.52 -23.99 -0.77
C THR A 138 2.62 -24.97 -0.39
N LYS A 139 2.68 -25.38 0.88
CA LYS A 139 3.58 -26.44 1.36
C LYS A 139 3.42 -27.76 0.59
N ASP A 140 2.19 -28.06 0.14
CA ASP A 140 1.89 -29.25 -0.68
C ASP A 140 2.14 -29.03 -2.19
N ASN A 141 2.97 -28.06 -2.57
CA ASN A 141 3.32 -27.76 -3.96
C ASN A 141 2.11 -27.47 -4.89
N LYS A 142 1.10 -26.75 -4.37
CA LYS A 142 -0.05 -26.28 -5.17
C LYS A 142 0.04 -24.77 -5.36
N LEU A 143 -0.19 -24.31 -6.59
CA LEU A 143 -0.34 -22.89 -6.88
C LEU A 143 -1.74 -22.41 -6.48
N SER A 144 -1.89 -21.83 -5.28
CA SER A 144 -3.19 -21.39 -4.79
C SER A 144 -3.12 -20.24 -3.78
N ALA A 145 -3.38 -19.02 -4.27
CA ALA A 145 -3.58 -17.85 -3.41
C ALA A 145 -4.80 -18.00 -2.48
N LYS A 146 -5.79 -18.85 -2.82
CA LYS A 146 -6.96 -19.09 -1.97
C LYS A 146 -6.56 -19.89 -0.72
N LEU A 147 -5.71 -20.90 -0.86
CA LEU A 147 -5.26 -21.71 0.29
C LEU A 147 -4.36 -20.90 1.23
N ILE A 148 -3.56 -19.99 0.70
CA ILE A 148 -2.65 -19.15 1.49
C ILE A 148 -3.39 -17.98 2.17
N LEU A 149 -4.13 -17.18 1.39
CA LEU A 149 -4.77 -15.97 1.91
C LEU A 149 -6.11 -16.26 2.58
N GLY A 150 -6.77 -17.33 2.13
CA GLY A 150 -8.03 -17.75 2.68
C GLY A 150 -9.25 -16.97 2.20
N ASN A 151 -10.31 -17.05 3.01
CA ASN A 151 -11.56 -16.33 2.87
C ASN A 151 -11.54 -14.98 3.61
N GLN A 152 -12.70 -14.31 3.70
CA GLN A 152 -12.80 -13.01 4.36
C GLN A 152 -12.43 -13.05 5.86
N ALA A 153 -12.77 -14.13 6.57
CA ALA A 153 -12.41 -14.30 7.97
C ALA A 153 -10.89 -14.45 8.14
N GLN A 154 -10.26 -15.25 7.28
CA GLN A 154 -8.79 -15.42 7.26
C GLN A 154 -8.08 -14.11 6.89
N LEU A 155 -8.60 -13.34 5.93
CA LEU A 155 -8.08 -12.00 5.64
C LEU A 155 -8.23 -11.03 6.82
N SER A 156 -9.33 -11.11 7.59
CA SER A 156 -9.45 -10.34 8.83
C SER A 156 -8.41 -10.76 9.86
N LYS A 157 -8.16 -12.08 10.00
CA LYS A 157 -7.10 -12.61 10.86
C LYS A 157 -5.71 -12.14 10.43
N TRP A 158 -5.41 -12.09 9.12
CA TRP A 158 -4.18 -11.50 8.61
C TRP A 158 -3.97 -10.06 9.10
N GLN A 159 -5.01 -9.24 9.11
CA GLN A 159 -4.93 -7.87 9.62
C GLN A 159 -4.74 -7.84 11.14
N THR A 160 -5.42 -8.71 11.89
CA THR A 160 -5.25 -8.83 13.35
C THR A 160 -3.81 -9.24 13.70
N ASP A 161 -3.32 -10.30 13.07
CA ASP A 161 -1.97 -10.84 13.31
C ASP A 161 -0.90 -9.82 12.91
N PHE A 162 -1.08 -9.14 11.78
CA PHE A 162 -0.16 -8.10 11.31
C PHE A 162 -0.12 -6.93 12.29
N HIS A 163 -1.29 -6.43 12.70
CA HIS A 163 -1.36 -5.38 13.73
C HIS A 163 -0.63 -5.81 14.99
N LYS A 164 -0.92 -6.99 15.55
CA LYS A 164 -0.26 -7.51 16.75
C LYS A 164 1.26 -7.57 16.61
N HIS A 165 1.75 -7.99 15.43
CA HIS A 165 3.19 -8.08 15.18
C HIS A 165 3.87 -6.70 15.12
N MET A 166 3.22 -5.74 14.46
CA MET A 166 3.75 -4.37 14.32
C MET A 166 3.61 -3.56 15.63
N SER A 167 2.49 -3.69 16.33
CA SER A 167 2.22 -2.93 17.56
C SER A 167 3.07 -3.36 18.75
N ALA A 168 3.68 -4.54 18.70
CA ALA A 168 4.71 -4.93 19.65
C ALA A 168 5.94 -3.99 19.63
N ARG A 169 6.18 -3.29 18.52
CA ARG A 169 7.24 -2.26 18.39
C ARG A 169 6.69 -0.83 18.39
N TRP A 170 5.49 -0.63 17.86
CA TRP A 170 4.79 0.67 17.82
C TRP A 170 3.39 0.56 18.44
N PRO A 171 3.27 0.61 19.79
CA PRO A 171 2.01 0.42 20.50
C PRO A 171 0.91 1.41 20.11
N GLU A 172 1.27 2.57 19.57
CA GLU A 172 0.38 3.61 19.05
C GLU A 172 -0.38 3.18 17.78
N LEU A 173 0.09 2.15 17.07
CA LEU A 173 -0.60 1.63 15.89
C LEU A 173 -1.88 0.92 16.28
N GLU A 174 -2.97 1.30 15.64
CA GLU A 174 -4.27 0.70 15.81
C GLU A 174 -4.60 -0.30 14.70
N ARG A 175 -5.49 -1.23 15.07
CA ARG A 175 -6.10 -2.15 14.13
C ARG A 175 -7.24 -1.47 13.37
N GLY A 176 -7.16 -1.46 12.04
CA GLY A 176 -8.27 -0.99 11.21
C GLY A 176 -9.57 -1.78 11.46
N VAL A 177 -10.70 -1.06 11.49
CA VAL A 177 -12.02 -1.66 11.73
C VAL A 177 -12.39 -2.62 10.60
N SER A 178 -12.88 -3.81 10.96
CA SER A 178 -13.23 -4.88 10.01
C SER A 178 -14.17 -4.40 8.90
N SER A 179 -13.96 -4.88 7.68
CA SER A 179 -14.87 -4.64 6.55
C SER A 179 -16.26 -5.24 6.78
N MET A 180 -16.38 -6.25 7.64
CA MET A 180 -17.67 -6.82 8.05
C MET A 180 -18.55 -5.80 8.79
N ILE A 181 -17.91 -4.88 9.52
CA ILE A 181 -18.58 -3.81 10.26
C ILE A 181 -18.74 -2.58 9.37
N THR A 182 -17.63 -2.11 8.78
CA THR A 182 -17.63 -0.83 8.05
C THR A 182 -18.27 -0.90 6.66
N LYS A 183 -18.41 -2.11 6.08
CA LYS A 183 -18.85 -2.35 4.69
C LYS A 183 -18.07 -1.56 3.63
N ARG A 184 -16.90 -1.00 3.99
CA ARG A 184 -16.07 -0.20 3.09
C ARG A 184 -15.51 -1.07 1.97
N LYS A 185 -15.63 -0.58 0.73
CA LYS A 185 -14.98 -1.17 -0.45
C LYS A 185 -13.68 -0.44 -0.71
N HIS A 186 -12.67 -1.16 -1.21
CA HIS A 186 -11.43 -0.54 -1.64
C HIS A 186 -11.70 0.42 -2.80
N ILE A 187 -11.17 1.64 -2.67
CA ILE A 187 -11.23 2.67 -3.70
C ILE A 187 -9.88 2.64 -4.44
N PRO A 188 -9.87 2.44 -5.77
CA PRO A 188 -8.65 2.54 -6.57
C PRO A 188 -7.94 3.88 -6.34
N VAL A 189 -6.61 3.88 -6.38
CA VAL A 189 -5.79 5.06 -6.07
C VAL A 189 -6.18 6.29 -6.92
N TRP A 190 -6.46 6.13 -8.21
CA TRP A 190 -6.86 7.24 -9.08
C TRP A 190 -8.19 7.88 -8.63
N LEU A 191 -9.18 7.06 -8.26
CA LEU A 191 -10.48 7.52 -7.79
C LEU A 191 -10.37 8.19 -6.42
N PHE A 192 -9.53 7.63 -5.54
CA PHE A 192 -9.23 8.25 -4.25
C PHE A 192 -8.61 9.64 -4.42
N LYS A 193 -7.65 9.80 -5.34
CA LYS A 193 -7.04 11.10 -5.66
C LYS A 193 -8.05 12.08 -6.24
N GLN A 194 -8.91 11.62 -7.15
CA GLN A 194 -9.97 12.44 -7.73
C GLN A 194 -10.91 12.96 -6.64
N ALA A 195 -11.39 12.08 -5.76
CA ALA A 195 -12.25 12.46 -4.64
C ALA A 195 -11.57 13.50 -3.72
N LEU A 196 -10.29 13.31 -3.37
CA LEU A 196 -9.54 14.30 -2.58
C LEU A 196 -9.41 15.65 -3.28
N LYS A 197 -9.22 15.67 -4.59
CA LYS A 197 -9.13 16.91 -5.37
C LYS A 197 -10.46 17.66 -5.35
N GLU A 198 -11.57 16.97 -5.56
CA GLU A 198 -12.91 17.55 -5.52
C GLU A 198 -13.28 18.03 -4.11
N MET A 199 -12.94 17.28 -3.05
CA MET A 199 -13.14 17.72 -1.67
C MET A 199 -12.37 19.02 -1.36
N LYS A 200 -11.11 19.12 -1.80
CA LYS A 200 -10.32 20.35 -1.62
C LYS A 200 -10.89 21.54 -2.38
N ARG A 201 -11.41 21.33 -3.60
CA ARG A 201 -12.11 22.36 -4.39
C ARG A 201 -13.34 22.86 -3.64
N ALA A 202 -14.21 21.95 -3.22
CA ALA A 202 -15.42 22.28 -2.47
C ALA A 202 -15.13 23.00 -1.15
N GLN A 203 -14.07 22.61 -0.42
CA GLN A 203 -13.63 23.33 0.80
C GLN A 203 -13.16 24.75 0.49
N LYS A 204 -12.36 24.93 -0.57
CA LYS A 204 -11.88 26.25 -1.00
C LYS A 204 -13.04 27.15 -1.43
N GLU A 205 -13.99 26.61 -2.19
CA GLU A 205 -15.21 27.32 -2.61
C GLU A 205 -16.04 27.73 -1.39
N ARG A 206 -16.31 26.82 -0.45
CA ARG A 206 -17.01 27.14 0.81
C ARG A 206 -16.32 28.24 1.62
N ALA A 207 -14.99 28.17 1.76
CA ALA A 207 -14.22 29.22 2.44
C ALA A 207 -14.35 30.57 1.72
N LEU A 208 -14.35 30.58 0.38
CA LEU A 208 -14.52 31.77 -0.44
C LEU A 208 -15.93 32.36 -0.34
N THR A 209 -16.97 31.54 -0.24
CA THR A 209 -18.36 32.00 -0.05
C THR A 209 -18.63 32.51 1.37
N GLN A 210 -17.85 32.08 2.38
CA GLN A 210 -17.98 32.56 3.77
C GLN A 210 -17.24 33.89 4.03
N LEU A 211 -16.21 34.22 3.24
CA LEU A 211 -15.44 35.47 3.36
C LEU A 211 -16.28 36.78 3.20
N PRO A 212 -17.28 36.88 2.30
CA PRO A 212 -18.15 38.05 2.19
C PRO A 212 -19.09 38.29 3.38
N ASN A 213 -19.46 37.23 4.12
CA ASN A 213 -20.41 37.34 5.24
C ASN A 213 -19.77 37.81 6.55
N MET A 214 -18.45 37.63 6.74
CA MET A 214 -17.73 38.20 7.88
C MET A 214 -17.51 39.72 7.75
N LYS A 215 -17.26 40.23 6.54
CA LYS A 215 -17.03 41.67 6.33
C LYS A 215 -18.29 42.54 6.51
N ARG A 216 -19.50 41.97 6.42
CA ARG A 216 -20.76 42.69 6.69
C ARG A 216 -21.11 42.84 8.18
N SER A 217 -20.46 42.08 9.07
CA SER A 217 -20.69 42.15 10.52
C SER A 217 -19.78 43.15 11.24
N ILE A 218 -18.76 43.67 10.54
CA ILE A 218 -17.86 44.72 11.03
C ILE A 218 -18.27 46.06 10.41
N LYS A 219 -19.46 46.57 10.74
CA LYS A 219 -19.73 48.01 10.57
C LYS A 219 -19.36 48.70 11.89
N PRO A 220 -18.52 49.75 11.89
CA PRO A 220 -18.20 50.47 13.11
C PRO A 220 -19.48 51.13 13.63
N LYS A 221 -19.81 50.91 14.91
CA LYS A 221 -20.75 51.77 15.63
C LYS A 221 -20.11 53.16 15.71
N VAL A 222 -20.47 54.04 14.79
CA VAL A 222 -20.21 55.47 14.95
C VAL A 222 -21.02 55.90 16.17
N ARG A 223 -20.32 56.23 17.27
CA ARG A 223 -20.91 56.93 18.40
C ARG A 223 -21.06 58.38 17.96
N ASP A 224 -22.29 58.81 17.74
CA ASP A 224 -22.62 60.23 17.72
C ASP A 224 -22.31 60.81 19.11
N THR A 225 -21.43 61.79 19.13
CA THR A 225 -21.26 62.69 20.28
C THR A 225 -21.57 64.10 19.83
N ARG A 226 -22.77 64.53 20.27
CA ARG A 226 -23.30 65.91 20.36
C ARG A 226 -23.69 66.62 19.07
#